data_AF-A0A7S1WDW2-F1
#
_entry.id   AF-A0A7S1WDW2-F1
#
_cell.length_a   1.000
_cell.length_b   1.000
_cell.length_c   1.000
_cell.angle_alpha   90.00
_cell.angle_beta   90.00
_cell.angle_gamma   90.00
#
_symmetry.space_group_name_H-M   'P 1'
#
loop_
_entity.id
_entity.type
_entity.pdbx_description
1 polymer ?
#
loop_
_entity_poly.entity_id
_entity_poly.type
_entity_poly.pdbx_seq_one_letter_code
_entity_poly.pdbx_strand_id
1 'polypeptide(L)'
;CNRMRHLHVDSIEMVANPRLWKQYLNKRDQIVDSLLDRHDCAWVPNISPPVRRMLEILDFMDCNYTANEVLLLHGTKESSVQQITRQGFDDRLSERCLYGNGVYLTADACKAAQYCAFGSSGCIILA
;
A
#
# COMPACT_ATOMS: atom_id res chain seq x y z
N CYS A 1 -17.00 7.39 3.27
CA CYS A 1 -17.61 8.13 2.14
C CYS A 1 -18.78 7.35 1.56
N ASN A 2 -19.68 7.99 0.82
CA ASN A 2 -20.85 7.33 0.22
C ASN A 2 -20.48 6.21 -0.75
N ARG A 3 -19.38 6.35 -1.52
CA ARG A 3 -18.91 5.31 -2.45
C ARG A 3 -18.59 4.00 -1.72
N MET A 4 -17.74 4.03 -0.69
CA MET A 4 -17.35 2.82 0.05
C MET A 4 -18.49 2.17 0.85
N ARG A 5 -19.56 2.91 1.19
CA ARG A 5 -20.73 2.35 1.89
C ARG A 5 -21.61 1.48 1.00
N HIS A 6 -21.53 1.64 -0.32
CA HIS A 6 -22.31 0.89 -1.31
C HIS A 6 -21.41 0.03 -2.21
N LEU A 7 -20.14 -0.12 -1.83
CA LEU A 7 -19.21 -0.96 -2.56
C LEU A 7 -19.54 -2.42 -2.30
N HIS A 8 -19.62 -3.21 -3.36
CA HIS A 8 -19.66 -4.65 -3.31
C HIS A 8 -18.24 -5.18 -3.57
N VAL A 9 -17.74 -6.07 -2.71
CA VAL A 9 -16.45 -6.72 -2.92
C VAL A 9 -16.72 -8.01 -3.69
N ASP A 10 -16.31 -8.04 -4.97
CA ASP A 10 -16.55 -9.18 -5.84
C ASP A 10 -15.59 -10.35 -5.57
N SER A 11 -14.32 -10.06 -5.29
CA SER A 11 -13.28 -11.04 -4.97
C SER A 11 -12.17 -10.44 -4.11
N ILE A 12 -11.44 -11.30 -3.41
CA ILE A 12 -10.20 -10.98 -2.69
C ILE A 12 -9.18 -12.04 -3.09
N GLU A 13 -8.01 -11.61 -3.55
CA GLU A 13 -6.96 -12.49 -4.05
C GLU A 13 -5.63 -12.20 -3.35
N MET A 14 -4.94 -13.26 -2.94
CA MET A 14 -3.58 -13.16 -2.41
C MET A 14 -2.57 -13.18 -3.54
N VAL A 15 -1.69 -12.20 -3.59
CA VAL A 15 -0.64 -12.09 -4.62
C VAL A 15 0.63 -12.80 -4.13
N ALA A 16 0.89 -14.00 -4.64
CA ALA A 16 2.11 -14.75 -4.35
C ALA A 16 3.16 -14.55 -5.46
N ASN A 17 4.08 -13.61 -5.28
CA ASN A 17 5.20 -13.36 -6.20
C ASN A 17 6.55 -13.52 -5.47
N PRO A 18 7.21 -14.69 -5.53
CA PRO A 18 8.42 -14.97 -4.76
C PRO A 18 9.59 -14.03 -5.08
N ARG A 19 9.68 -13.55 -6.33
CA ARG A 19 10.74 -12.63 -6.74
C ARG A 19 10.57 -11.26 -6.08
N LEU A 20 9.37 -10.67 -6.19
CA LEU A 20 9.08 -9.38 -5.56
C LEU A 20 9.15 -9.50 -4.05
N TRP A 21 8.65 -10.60 -3.48
CA TRP A 21 8.71 -10.85 -2.04
C TRP A 21 10.15 -10.88 -1.53
N LYS A 22 11.05 -11.60 -2.21
CA LYS A 22 12.47 -11.62 -1.85
C LYS A 22 13.12 -10.24 -1.93
N GLN A 23 12.80 -9.46 -2.96
CA GLN A 23 13.31 -8.09 -3.11
C GLN A 23 12.81 -7.18 -1.99
N TYR A 24 11.53 -7.30 -1.64
CA TYR A 24 10.90 -6.58 -0.55
C TYR A 24 11.57 -6.90 0.78
N LEU A 25 11.69 -8.19 1.13
CA LEU A 25 12.32 -8.64 2.36
C LEU A 25 13.77 -8.13 2.49
N ASN A 26 14.57 -8.26 1.43
CA ASN A 26 15.92 -7.73 1.42
C ASN A 26 15.96 -6.21 1.67
N LYS A 27 15.01 -5.46 1.12
CA LYS A 27 14.95 -4.00 1.31
C LYS A 27 14.48 -3.65 2.72
N ARG A 28 13.53 -4.40 3.26
CA ARG A 28 13.05 -4.27 4.64
C ARG A 28 14.20 -4.46 5.62
N ASP A 29 15.02 -5.50 5.46
CA ASP A 29 16.16 -5.77 6.33
C ASP A 29 17.19 -4.63 6.27
N GLN A 30 17.48 -4.09 5.08
CA GLN A 30 18.31 -2.89 4.92
C GLN A 30 17.73 -1.66 5.63
N ILE A 31 16.40 -1.51 5.65
CA ILE A 31 15.74 -0.41 6.35
C ILE A 31 15.89 -0.60 7.86
N VAL A 32 15.68 -1.81 8.38
CA VAL A 32 15.91 -2.12 9.81
C VAL A 32 17.32 -1.70 10.20
N ASP A 33 18.34 -2.17 9.47
CA ASP A 33 19.73 -1.82 9.73
C ASP A 33 19.96 -0.29 9.70
N SER A 34 19.33 0.41 8.77
CA SER A 34 19.46 1.89 8.65
C SER A 34 18.77 2.67 9.77
N LEU A 35 17.81 2.06 10.45
CA LEU A 35 17.02 2.68 11.52
C LEU A 35 17.54 2.34 12.92
N LEU A 36 18.37 1.30 13.08
CA LEU A 36 18.91 0.88 14.39
C LEU A 36 19.55 2.04 15.18
N ASP A 37 20.31 2.89 14.50
CA ASP A 37 21.03 4.02 15.12
C ASP A 37 20.31 5.37 14.96
N ARG A 38 19.07 5.40 14.45
CA ARG A 38 18.29 6.64 14.29
C ARG A 38 17.37 6.87 15.48
N HIS A 39 17.55 8.00 16.14
CA HIS A 39 16.70 8.43 17.27
C HIS A 39 15.68 9.52 16.89
N ASP A 40 15.79 10.10 15.71
CA ASP A 40 14.97 11.22 15.24
C ASP A 40 13.88 10.81 14.23
N CYS A 41 13.74 9.51 13.95
CA CYS A 41 12.77 9.02 12.97
C CYS A 41 11.37 8.94 13.58
N ALA A 42 10.40 9.61 12.95
CA ALA A 42 9.00 9.50 13.33
C ALA A 42 8.40 8.18 12.83
N TRP A 43 7.82 7.41 13.74
CA TRP A 43 7.11 6.17 13.42
C TRP A 43 5.74 6.47 12.81
N VAL A 44 5.41 5.84 11.68
CA VAL A 44 4.20 6.13 10.89
C VAL A 44 2.90 5.98 11.71
N PRO A 45 2.72 4.94 12.56
CA PRO A 45 1.52 4.81 13.39
C PRO A 45 1.32 5.96 14.38
N ASN A 46 2.39 6.66 14.78
CA ASN A 46 2.33 7.77 15.72
C ASN A 46 1.97 9.10 15.04
N ILE A 47 2.19 9.21 13.72
CA ILE A 47 1.88 10.42 12.93
C ILE A 47 0.57 10.28 12.15
N SER A 48 0.07 9.06 11.94
CA SER A 48 -1.14 8.79 11.15
C SER A 48 -2.09 7.82 11.86
N PRO A 49 -3.10 8.34 12.60
CA PRO A 49 -4.11 7.50 13.26
C PRO A 49 -4.86 6.52 12.32
N PRO A 50 -5.16 6.85 11.04
CA PRO A 50 -5.77 5.89 10.12
C PRO A 50 -4.91 4.64 9.89
N VAL A 51 -3.58 4.78 9.82
CA VAL A 51 -2.66 3.65 9.65
C VAL A 51 -2.70 2.74 10.86
N ARG A 52 -2.69 3.30 12.08
CA ARG A 52 -2.80 2.53 13.31
C ARG A 52 -4.06 1.67 13.33
N ARG A 53 -5.21 2.24 12.95
CA ARG A 53 -6.47 1.47 12.86
C ARG A 53 -6.39 0.33 11.84
N MET A 54 -5.71 0.54 10.71
CA MET A 54 -5.53 -0.54 9.72
C MET A 54 -4.71 -1.69 10.31
N LEU A 55 -3.62 -1.40 11.03
CA LEU A 55 -2.81 -2.41 11.68
C LEU A 55 -3.58 -3.16 12.78
N GLU A 56 -4.49 -2.49 13.48
CA GLU A 56 -5.37 -3.12 14.49
C GLU A 56 -6.41 -4.07 13.86
N ILE A 57 -6.91 -3.76 12.66
CA ILE A 57 -7.90 -4.59 11.94
C ILE A 57 -7.23 -5.77 11.20
N LEU A 58 -6.00 -5.56 10.73
CA LEU A 58 -5.23 -6.49 9.92
C LEU A 58 -4.03 -7.04 10.72
N ASP A 59 -4.22 -7.30 12.01
CA ASP A 59 -3.18 -7.75 12.94
C ASP A 59 -2.58 -9.12 12.57
N PHE A 60 -3.30 -9.91 11.77
CA PHE A 60 -2.84 -11.16 11.18
C PHE A 60 -1.76 -10.97 10.09
N MET A 61 -1.51 -9.74 9.65
CA MET A 61 -0.44 -9.41 8.71
C MET A 61 0.87 -9.14 9.47
N ASP A 62 1.92 -9.88 9.15
CA ASP A 62 3.22 -9.78 9.82
C ASP A 62 4.03 -8.58 9.31
N CYS A 63 3.68 -7.38 9.77
CA CYS A 63 4.47 -6.17 9.55
C CYS A 63 5.62 -6.09 10.54
N ASN A 64 6.83 -5.90 10.03
CA ASN A 64 8.01 -5.68 10.86
C ASN A 64 8.04 -4.23 11.36
N TYR A 65 7.58 -4.02 12.59
CA TYR A 65 7.56 -2.70 13.20
C TYR A 65 8.95 -2.04 13.23
N THR A 66 10.04 -2.80 13.32
CA THR A 66 11.41 -2.23 13.38
C THR A 66 11.84 -1.57 12.05
N ALA A 67 11.17 -1.92 10.95
CA ALA A 67 11.39 -1.31 9.64
C ALA A 67 10.47 -0.08 9.39
N ASN A 68 9.65 0.31 10.37
CA ASN A 68 8.58 1.29 10.22
C ASN A 68 7.56 0.87 9.14
N GLU A 69 7.40 -0.46 9.00
CA GLU A 69 6.53 -1.10 8.02
C GLU A 69 5.06 -0.91 8.40
N VAL A 70 4.24 -0.55 7.42
CA VAL A 70 2.81 -0.33 7.58
C VAL A 70 2.06 -0.77 6.34
N LEU A 71 0.79 -1.13 6.51
CA LEU A 71 -0.11 -1.44 5.40
C LEU A 71 -0.80 -0.19 4.87
N LEU A 72 -0.84 -0.04 3.56
CA LEU A 72 -1.52 1.03 2.86
C LEU A 72 -2.29 0.48 1.65
N LEU A 73 -3.15 1.33 1.08
CA LEU A 73 -4.00 1.01 -0.04
C LEU A 73 -3.54 1.75 -1.30
N HIS A 74 -3.59 1.05 -2.43
CA HIS A 74 -3.41 1.61 -3.77
C HIS A 74 -4.65 1.31 -4.61
N GLY A 75 -5.44 2.34 -4.93
CA GLY A 75 -6.54 2.17 -5.88
C GLY A 75 -6.03 2.30 -7.31
N THR A 76 -6.44 1.39 -8.19
CA THR A 76 -6.00 1.37 -9.59
C THR A 76 -7.05 0.75 -10.52
N LYS A 77 -6.77 0.76 -11.82
CA LYS A 77 -7.59 0.10 -12.84
C LYS A 77 -7.24 -1.39 -12.90
N GLU A 78 -8.21 -2.23 -13.21
CA GLU A 78 -8.01 -3.68 -13.34
C GLU A 78 -6.89 -4.03 -14.33
N SER A 79 -6.80 -3.28 -15.44
CA SER A 79 -5.72 -3.42 -16.44
C SER A 79 -4.30 -3.27 -15.85
N SER A 80 -4.15 -2.47 -14.79
CA SER A 80 -2.86 -2.23 -14.14
C SER A 80 -2.51 -3.29 -13.10
N VAL A 81 -3.50 -4.01 -12.56
CA VAL A 81 -3.29 -5.02 -11.51
C VAL A 81 -2.39 -6.14 -12.00
N GLN A 82 -2.60 -6.63 -13.23
CA GLN A 82 -1.75 -7.71 -13.77
C GLN A 82 -0.29 -7.29 -13.90
N GLN A 83 -0.03 -6.02 -14.24
CA GLN A 83 1.33 -5.52 -14.33
C GLN A 83 1.95 -5.36 -12.94
N ILE A 84 1.23 -4.74 -11.99
CA ILE A 84 1.72 -4.51 -10.63
C ILE A 84 2.00 -5.83 -9.91
N THR A 85 1.11 -6.82 -10.01
CA THR A 85 1.28 -8.11 -9.33
C THR A 85 2.44 -8.93 -9.90
N ARG A 86 2.78 -8.75 -11.18
CA ARG A 86 3.91 -9.44 -11.84
C ARG A 86 5.24 -8.73 -11.65
N GLN A 87 5.25 -7.40 -11.73
CA GLN A 87 6.47 -6.60 -11.87
C GLN A 87 6.74 -5.67 -10.67
N GLY A 88 5.78 -5.51 -9.77
CA GLY A 88 5.80 -4.53 -8.70
C GLY A 88 5.24 -3.18 -9.15
N PHE A 89 5.22 -2.22 -8.24
CA PHE A 89 4.85 -0.85 -8.56
C PHE A 89 5.96 -0.17 -9.39
N ASP A 90 5.57 0.64 -10.37
CA ASP A 90 6.48 1.39 -11.24
C ASP A 90 6.10 2.88 -11.20
N ASP A 91 6.97 3.69 -10.59
CA ASP A 91 6.76 5.13 -10.43
C ASP A 91 6.74 5.87 -11.77
N ARG A 92 7.38 5.31 -12.81
CA ARG A 92 7.41 5.90 -14.16
C ARG A 92 6.04 5.88 -14.85
N LEU A 93 5.13 5.03 -14.37
CA LEU A 93 3.74 4.96 -14.84
C LEU A 93 2.82 5.93 -14.09
N SER A 94 3.33 6.60 -13.05
CA SER A 94 2.55 7.57 -12.30
C SER A 94 2.60 8.93 -12.97
N GLU A 95 1.44 9.57 -13.11
CA GLU A 95 1.37 10.96 -13.53
C GLU A 95 2.02 11.88 -12.50
N ARG A 96 2.45 13.07 -12.93
CA ARG A 96 3.02 14.07 -12.02
C ARG A 96 1.99 14.47 -10.97
N CYS A 97 2.27 14.11 -9.72
CA CYS A 97 1.37 14.34 -8.60
C CYS A 97 1.91 15.45 -7.68
N LEU A 98 1.11 15.80 -6.66
CA LEU A 98 1.37 16.93 -5.76
C LEU A 98 2.65 16.82 -4.93
N TYR A 99 3.13 15.59 -4.66
CA TYR A 99 4.30 15.32 -3.80
C TYR A 99 5.50 14.77 -4.58
N GLY A 100 5.50 14.92 -5.91
CA GLY A 100 6.57 14.45 -6.78
C GLY A 100 6.18 13.23 -7.62
N ASN A 101 7.18 12.66 -8.29
CA ASN A 101 7.02 11.45 -9.09
C ASN A 101 7.26 10.26 -8.17
N GLY A 102 6.28 9.37 -8.07
CA GLY A 102 6.31 8.26 -7.13
C GLY A 102 5.01 7.48 -7.13
N VAL A 103 5.01 6.36 -6.41
CA VAL A 103 3.82 5.53 -6.18
C VAL A 103 3.04 6.10 -5.01
N TYR A 104 1.74 6.31 -5.21
CA TYR A 104 0.87 6.90 -4.20
C TYR A 104 0.08 5.83 -3.46
N LEU A 105 0.21 5.84 -2.14
CA LEU A 105 -0.46 4.94 -1.22
C LEU A 105 -1.24 5.74 -0.18
N THR A 106 -2.29 5.14 0.40
CA THR A 106 -3.13 5.82 1.40
C THR A 106 -3.73 4.84 2.40
N ALA A 107 -3.90 5.28 3.65
CA ALA A 107 -4.65 4.52 4.65
C ALA A 107 -6.19 4.73 4.55
N ASP A 108 -6.64 5.59 3.64
CA ASP A 108 -8.05 5.90 3.47
C ASP A 108 -8.63 5.17 2.24
N ALA A 109 -9.49 4.18 2.49
CA ALA A 109 -10.15 3.42 1.43
C ALA A 109 -11.00 4.28 0.49
N CYS A 110 -11.61 5.37 0.98
CA CYS A 110 -12.32 6.31 0.13
C CYS A 110 -11.38 7.07 -0.78
N LYS A 111 -10.18 7.39 -0.32
CA LYS A 111 -9.16 8.02 -1.16
C LYS A 111 -8.65 7.04 -2.21
N ALA A 112 -8.34 5.80 -1.83
CA ALA A 112 -7.96 4.74 -2.77
C ALA A 112 -9.04 4.53 -3.84
N ALA A 113 -10.30 4.44 -3.44
CA ALA A 113 -11.42 4.25 -4.37
C ALA A 113 -11.56 5.37 -5.41
N GLN A 114 -11.12 6.61 -5.14
CA GLN A 114 -11.13 7.69 -6.15
C GLN A 114 -10.23 7.40 -7.35
N TYR A 115 -9.17 6.59 -7.18
CA TYR A 115 -8.25 6.19 -8.24
C TYR A 115 -8.68 4.90 -8.95
N CYS A 116 -9.68 4.20 -8.41
CA CYS A 116 -10.38 3.15 -9.14
C CYS A 116 -11.26 3.81 -10.21
N ALA A 117 -11.16 3.35 -11.47
CA ALA A 117 -11.84 3.95 -12.61
C ALA A 117 -13.30 4.35 -12.31
N PHE A 118 -13.69 5.53 -12.78
CA PHE A 118 -15.07 6.02 -12.65
C PHE A 118 -15.97 5.24 -13.61
N GLY A 119 -17.01 4.59 -13.07
CA GLY A 119 -18.06 3.94 -13.87
C GLY A 119 -17.78 2.48 -14.29
N SER A 120 -16.66 1.89 -13.88
CA SER A 120 -16.35 0.46 -14.08
C SER A 120 -15.92 -0.21 -12.77
N SER A 121 -15.80 -1.54 -12.79
CA SER A 121 -15.06 -2.28 -11.76
C SER A 121 -13.64 -1.73 -11.64
N GLY A 122 -13.11 -1.72 -10.41
CA GLY A 122 -11.77 -1.24 -10.11
C GLY A 122 -11.19 -2.02 -8.94
N CYS A 123 -9.89 -1.89 -8.73
CA CYS A 123 -9.18 -2.74 -7.80
C CYS A 123 -8.43 -1.89 -6.76
N ILE A 124 -8.48 -2.34 -5.52
CA ILE A 124 -7.66 -1.79 -4.44
C ILE A 124 -6.65 -2.87 -4.06
N ILE A 125 -5.37 -2.51 -4.13
CA ILE A 125 -4.27 -3.35 -3.65
C ILE A 125 -3.96 -2.91 -2.22
N LEU A 126 -3.94 -3.88 -1.30
CA LEU A 126 -3.35 -3.72 0.02
C LEU A 126 -1.86 -4.07 -0.10
N ALA A 127 -0.98 -3.13 0.24
CA ALA A 127 0.47 -3.25 0.10
C ALA A 127 1.18 -2.81 1.38
#